data_AF-A0A528LKC0-F1
#
_entry.id   AF-A0A528LKC0-F1
#
_cell.length_a   1.000
_cell.length_b   1.000
_cell.length_c   1.000
_cell.angle_alpha   90.00
_cell.angle_beta   90.00
_cell.angle_gamma   90.00
#
_symmetry.space_group_name_H-M   'P 1'
#
loop_
_entity.id
_entity.type
_entity.pdbx_description
1 polymer ?
#
loop_
_entity_poly.entity_id
_entity_poly.type
_entity_poly.pdbx_seq_one_letter_code
_entity_poly.pdbx_strand_id
1 'polypeptide(L)'
;MEGDAYKLAVDFKPVVNLLATQHSFKFDFSPYAFLVKPSSNGTWNVSADLSPSGSFEFMGPEGPQSIQFSIKDSKFTGVYDTELAAFTSATHSTAGMTMKTRDTMQRAEVSTGAGTATMNATQAANGGVDFTATQTIADFAETLDFDDPKSGLKFPLTIKSPELSVNATGKGMRTKPFLDLLAFAVANEDEAKLKANQAQLKSLLLAALPLWERIDGSYGLKDVSVESPVGHFGAAELGTSFGSDGIAQNGAINYTIKAAGLTIPPNLVPAWGTALLPTDINLNFGGANIDLDSMAKKAIETFDLNNNPPLPADFGDQIKADFMTKTPKFIIGHS
;
A
#
# COMPACT_ATOMS: atom_id res chain seq x y z
N MET A 1 -21.35 5.08 24.89
CA MET A 1 -22.31 5.37 23.81
C MET A 1 -22.40 6.87 23.67
N GLU A 2 -22.42 7.38 22.44
CA GLU A 2 -22.74 8.78 22.14
C GLU A 2 -24.07 8.77 21.39
N GLY A 3 -25.18 9.00 22.10
CA GLY A 3 -26.53 8.76 21.56
C GLY A 3 -26.78 7.28 21.25
N ASP A 4 -27.21 6.98 20.03
CA ASP A 4 -27.46 5.62 19.53
C ASP A 4 -26.25 4.98 18.82
N ALA A 5 -25.09 5.63 18.88
CA ALA A 5 -23.82 5.15 18.32
C ALA A 5 -22.86 4.64 19.40
N TYR A 6 -22.08 3.62 19.04
CA TYR A 6 -20.91 3.15 19.78
C TYR A 6 -19.68 3.97 19.39
N LYS A 7 -18.88 4.35 20.39
CA LYS A 7 -17.60 5.00 20.18
C LYS A 7 -16.50 3.95 20.26
N LEU A 8 -15.86 3.66 19.13
CA LEU A 8 -14.67 2.81 19.07
C LEU A 8 -13.44 3.69 19.20
N ALA A 9 -12.86 3.76 20.40
CA ALA A 9 -11.59 4.46 20.62
C ALA A 9 -10.42 3.50 20.40
N VAL A 10 -9.39 3.95 19.69
CA VAL A 10 -8.17 3.18 19.46
C VAL A 10 -7.05 3.74 20.35
N ASP A 11 -6.50 2.90 21.24
CA ASP A 11 -5.37 3.25 22.11
C ASP A 11 -4.09 2.52 21.64
N PHE A 12 -3.12 3.28 21.16
CA PHE A 12 -1.83 2.76 20.68
C PHE A 12 -0.80 2.57 21.79
N LYS A 13 -1.05 3.09 23.01
CA LYS A 13 -0.07 3.06 24.10
C LYS A 13 0.49 1.66 24.39
N PRO A 14 -0.30 0.56 24.41
CA PRO A 14 0.25 -0.77 24.66
C PRO A 14 1.27 -1.20 23.61
N VAL A 15 0.98 -0.95 22.32
CA VAL A 15 1.87 -1.28 21.20
C VAL A 15 3.14 -0.43 21.26
N VAL A 16 2.99 0.86 21.55
CA VAL A 16 4.11 1.79 21.70
C VAL A 16 5.04 1.35 22.83
N ASN A 17 4.49 0.97 23.99
CA ASN A 17 5.27 0.51 25.13
C ASN A 17 6.08 -0.76 24.79
N LEU A 18 5.48 -1.70 24.05
CA LEU A 18 6.17 -2.89 23.60
C LEU A 18 7.37 -2.52 22.71
N LEU A 19 7.17 -1.66 21.71
CA LEU A 19 8.24 -1.26 20.77
C LEU A 19 9.34 -0.42 21.42
N ALA A 20 8.96 0.46 22.36
CA ALA A 20 9.89 1.33 23.09
C ALA A 20 10.92 0.53 23.90
N THR A 21 10.54 -0.65 24.42
CA THR A 21 11.45 -1.52 25.18
C THR A 21 12.55 -2.17 24.32
N GLN A 22 12.37 -2.25 23.00
CA GLN A 22 13.26 -3.01 22.11
C GLN A 22 14.24 -2.13 21.32
N HIS A 23 13.88 -0.90 20.91
CA HIS A 23 14.63 -0.20 19.85
C HIS A 23 14.84 1.33 19.99
N SER A 24 14.80 1.91 21.20
CA SER A 24 14.92 3.37 21.41
C SER A 24 13.95 4.16 20.50
N PHE A 25 12.68 3.78 20.56
CA PHE A 25 11.61 4.28 19.73
C PHE A 25 10.75 5.27 20.52
N LYS A 26 10.51 6.46 19.99
CA LYS A 26 9.49 7.39 20.52
C LYS A 26 8.35 7.53 19.53
N PHE A 27 7.13 7.52 20.05
CA PHE A 27 5.91 7.63 19.28
C PHE A 27 4.94 8.52 20.01
N ASP A 28 4.42 9.51 19.29
CA ASP A 28 3.29 10.34 19.73
C ASP A 28 2.22 10.31 18.63
N PHE A 29 0.98 10.06 19.01
CA PHE A 29 -0.14 9.97 18.10
C PHE A 29 -1.42 10.40 18.81
N SER A 30 -2.15 11.33 18.20
CA SER A 30 -3.43 11.80 18.73
C SER A 30 -4.45 10.64 18.79
N PRO A 31 -5.07 10.34 19.95
CA PRO A 31 -6.13 9.36 20.02
C PRO A 31 -7.24 9.68 19.03
N TYR A 32 -7.80 8.65 18.39
CA TYR A 32 -8.93 8.81 17.50
C TYR A 32 -10.02 7.80 17.80
N ALA A 33 -11.24 8.14 17.39
CA ALA A 33 -12.38 7.30 17.57
C ALA A 33 -13.28 7.28 16.33
N PHE A 34 -13.89 6.13 16.10
CA PHE A 34 -14.97 5.95 15.14
C PHE A 34 -16.31 5.95 15.87
N LEU A 35 -17.32 6.52 15.22
CA LEU A 35 -18.72 6.36 15.61
C LEU A 35 -19.33 5.27 14.74
N VAL A 36 -19.82 4.23 15.39
CA VAL A 36 -20.35 3.03 14.75
C VAL A 36 -21.79 2.83 15.21
N LYS A 37 -22.72 2.79 14.26
CA LYS A 37 -24.16 2.68 14.52
C LYS A 37 -24.75 1.51 13.76
N PRO A 38 -25.40 0.54 14.45
CA PRO A 38 -26.05 -0.57 13.76
C PRO A 38 -27.26 -0.08 12.96
N SER A 39 -27.51 -0.73 11.84
CA SER A 39 -28.69 -0.56 11.00
C SER A 39 -29.59 -1.80 11.07
N SER A 40 -30.86 -1.67 10.69
CA SER A 40 -31.87 -2.74 10.82
C SER A 40 -31.64 -3.94 9.89
N ASN A 41 -30.74 -3.84 8.92
CA ASN A 41 -30.46 -4.85 7.89
C ASN A 41 -29.11 -5.57 8.10
N GLY A 42 -28.54 -5.53 9.31
CA GLY A 42 -27.26 -6.18 9.60
C GLY A 42 -26.01 -5.41 9.13
N THR A 43 -26.19 -4.18 8.63
CA THR A 43 -25.06 -3.29 8.31
C THR A 43 -24.79 -2.31 9.44
N TRP A 44 -23.63 -1.67 9.39
CA TRP A 44 -23.18 -0.69 10.37
C TRP A 44 -22.73 0.58 9.67
N ASN A 45 -23.30 1.71 10.06
CA ASN A 45 -22.80 3.01 9.64
C ASN A 45 -21.57 3.34 10.49
N VAL A 46 -20.45 3.58 9.83
CA VAL A 46 -19.19 3.98 10.45
C VAL A 46 -18.88 5.39 10.02
N SER A 47 -18.51 6.24 10.96
CA SER A 47 -18.08 7.60 10.67
C SER A 47 -16.91 8.02 11.54
N ALA A 48 -16.10 8.94 11.02
CA ALA A 48 -14.99 9.55 11.73
C ALA A 48 -14.83 11.00 11.28
N ASP A 49 -14.52 11.88 12.22
CA ASP A 49 -14.09 13.25 11.95
C ASP A 49 -12.81 13.47 12.77
N LEU A 50 -11.67 13.36 12.10
CA LEU A 50 -10.36 13.19 12.70
C LEU A 50 -9.37 14.16 12.06
N SER A 51 -8.51 14.76 12.87
CA SER A 51 -7.34 15.49 12.38
C SER A 51 -6.09 14.91 13.02
N PRO A 52 -5.70 13.68 12.65
CA PRO A 52 -4.63 13.00 13.34
C PRO A 52 -3.30 13.67 13.05
N SER A 53 -2.47 13.74 14.08
CA SER A 53 -1.07 14.15 13.98
C SER A 53 -0.22 13.24 14.84
N GLY A 54 1.03 13.09 14.45
CA GLY A 54 1.96 12.30 15.22
C GLY A 54 3.41 12.47 14.80
N SER A 55 4.27 11.88 15.60
CA SER A 55 5.71 11.87 15.36
C SER A 55 6.33 10.55 15.79
N PHE A 56 7.39 10.20 15.08
CA PHE A 56 8.19 9.01 15.27
C PHE A 56 9.65 9.42 15.35
N GLU A 57 10.38 8.90 16.33
CA GLU A 57 11.84 8.99 16.41
C GLU A 57 12.40 7.59 16.63
N PHE A 58 13.43 7.22 15.87
CA PHE A 58 14.08 5.92 16.01
C PHE A 58 15.55 5.98 15.59
N MET A 59 16.32 4.97 16.02
CA MET A 59 17.73 4.83 15.62
C MET A 59 17.81 3.92 14.38
N GLY A 60 18.16 4.50 13.23
CA GLY A 60 18.42 3.76 12.00
C GLY A 60 19.90 3.35 11.87
N PRO A 61 20.25 2.56 10.83
CA PRO A 61 21.63 2.11 10.60
C PRO A 61 22.64 3.25 10.44
N GLU A 62 22.23 4.37 9.85
CA GLU A 62 23.06 5.55 9.59
C GLU A 62 22.86 6.67 10.64
N GLY A 63 22.12 6.41 11.73
CA GLY A 63 21.88 7.36 12.82
C GLY A 63 20.41 7.65 13.11
N PRO A 64 20.12 8.71 13.91
CA PRO A 64 18.76 9.06 14.30
C PRO A 64 17.91 9.46 13.09
N GLN A 65 16.68 8.95 13.04
CA GLN A 65 15.68 9.29 12.03
C GLN A 65 14.41 9.78 12.70
N SER A 66 13.71 10.70 12.04
CA SER A 66 12.41 11.18 12.50
C SER A 66 11.41 11.38 11.39
N ILE A 67 10.15 11.17 11.73
CA ILE A 67 8.99 11.39 10.87
C ILE A 67 7.97 12.17 11.68
N GLN A 68 7.41 13.23 11.11
CA GLN A 68 6.30 13.98 11.67
C GLN A 68 5.21 14.07 10.61
N PHE A 69 3.96 13.90 10.99
CA PHE A 69 2.85 14.04 10.05
C PHE A 69 1.66 14.75 10.70
N SER A 70 0.85 15.40 9.86
CA SER A 70 -0.44 15.94 10.24
C SER A 70 -1.42 15.78 9.10
N ILE A 71 -2.67 15.45 9.43
CA ILE A 71 -3.79 15.38 8.50
C ILE A 71 -4.86 16.32 9.03
N LYS A 72 -5.38 17.18 8.16
CA LYS A 72 -6.32 18.24 8.52
C LYS A 72 -7.74 17.91 8.05
N ASP A 73 -8.71 18.07 8.94
CA ASP A 73 -10.15 17.96 8.65
C ASP A 73 -10.51 16.67 7.88
N SER A 74 -9.96 15.53 8.33
CA SER A 74 -10.20 14.24 7.68
C SER A 74 -11.54 13.65 8.14
N LYS A 75 -12.45 13.49 7.19
CA LYS A 75 -13.79 12.92 7.43
C LYS A 75 -13.94 11.61 6.69
N PHE A 76 -14.53 10.65 7.36
CA PHE A 76 -14.83 9.34 6.80
C PHE A 76 -16.28 8.99 7.11
N THR A 77 -16.98 8.41 6.14
CA THR A 77 -18.26 7.75 6.33
C THR A 77 -18.31 6.48 5.49
N GLY A 78 -18.86 5.40 6.02
CA GLY A 78 -19.03 4.16 5.28
C GLY A 78 -20.10 3.25 5.86
N VAL A 79 -20.57 2.33 5.03
CA VAL A 79 -21.53 1.28 5.41
C VAL A 79 -20.78 -0.04 5.41
N TYR A 80 -20.59 -0.62 6.60
CA TYR A 80 -19.96 -1.92 6.78
C TYR A 80 -21.03 -3.03 6.80
N ASP A 81 -20.86 -4.04 5.96
CA ASP A 81 -21.71 -5.21 5.93
C ASP A 81 -20.99 -6.38 6.61
N THR A 82 -21.59 -6.90 7.69
CA THR A 82 -20.99 -7.99 8.47
C THR A 82 -21.01 -9.33 7.73
N GLU A 83 -21.97 -9.54 6.83
CA GLU A 83 -22.01 -10.75 6.01
C GLU A 83 -20.96 -10.71 4.90
N LEU A 84 -20.64 -9.54 4.36
CA LEU A 84 -19.52 -9.42 3.41
C LEU A 84 -18.17 -9.21 4.10
N ALA A 85 -18.17 -8.95 5.41
CA ALA A 85 -16.99 -8.56 6.16
C ALA A 85 -16.25 -7.36 5.51
N ALA A 86 -17.00 -6.43 4.91
CA ALA A 86 -16.46 -5.38 4.08
C ALA A 86 -17.33 -4.12 4.11
N PHE A 87 -16.74 -2.97 3.80
CA PHE A 87 -17.51 -1.77 3.48
C PHE A 87 -18.13 -1.92 2.09
N THR A 88 -19.46 -1.81 2.00
CA THR A 88 -20.20 -1.79 0.71
C THR A 88 -20.19 -0.41 0.07
N SER A 89 -20.02 0.62 0.88
CA SER A 89 -19.73 1.97 0.42
C SER A 89 -18.87 2.70 1.45
N ALA A 90 -17.98 3.57 0.97
CA ALA A 90 -17.24 4.50 1.81
C ALA A 90 -16.90 5.78 1.06
N THR A 91 -16.84 6.89 1.79
CA THR A 91 -16.35 8.17 1.30
C THR A 91 -15.37 8.75 2.32
N HIS A 92 -14.32 9.37 1.81
CA HIS A 92 -13.32 10.06 2.61
C HIS A 92 -13.08 11.45 2.03
N SER A 93 -12.80 12.42 2.90
CA SER A 93 -12.32 13.75 2.51
C SER A 93 -11.28 14.25 3.49
N THR A 94 -10.32 15.06 3.04
CA THR A 94 -9.35 15.76 3.87
C THR A 94 -9.13 17.17 3.33
N ALA A 95 -8.81 18.13 4.20
CA ALA A 95 -8.40 19.47 3.78
C ALA A 95 -6.91 19.54 3.39
N GLY A 96 -6.11 18.57 3.82
CA GLY A 96 -4.69 18.50 3.48
C GLY A 96 -3.90 17.57 4.38
N MET A 97 -2.68 17.28 3.96
CA MET A 97 -1.71 16.49 4.72
C MET A 97 -0.35 17.17 4.65
N THR A 98 0.43 17.05 5.72
CA THR A 98 1.85 17.37 5.73
C THR A 98 2.62 16.22 6.33
N MET A 99 3.77 15.89 5.77
CA MET A 99 4.73 14.95 6.35
C MET A 99 6.12 15.55 6.26
N LYS A 100 6.90 15.46 7.34
CA LYS A 100 8.30 15.83 7.38
C LYS A 100 9.11 14.61 7.78
N THR A 101 10.12 14.27 7.00
CA THR A 101 11.08 13.21 7.32
C THR A 101 12.47 13.80 7.43
N ARG A 102 13.26 13.23 8.32
CA ARG A 102 14.65 13.62 8.50
C ARG A 102 15.49 12.43 8.88
N ASP A 103 16.61 12.28 8.20
CA ASP A 103 17.72 11.44 8.63
C ASP A 103 19.05 12.21 8.54
N THR A 104 20.17 11.50 8.56
CA THR A 104 21.50 12.09 8.54
C THR A 104 21.93 12.64 7.18
N MET A 105 21.31 12.19 6.07
CA MET A 105 21.66 12.57 4.70
C MET A 105 20.55 13.32 3.97
N GLN A 106 19.32 13.23 4.46
CA GLN A 106 18.14 13.70 3.75
C GLN A 106 17.14 14.35 4.70
N ARG A 107 16.52 15.43 4.22
CA ARG A 107 15.28 15.98 4.78
C ARG A 107 14.24 15.99 3.67
N ALA A 108 13.03 15.53 3.96
CA ALA A 108 11.93 15.67 3.01
C ALA A 108 10.72 16.33 3.69
N GLU A 109 10.03 17.18 2.94
CA GLU A 109 8.75 17.74 3.31
C GLU A 109 7.75 17.43 2.19
N VAL A 110 6.75 16.63 2.51
CA VAL A 110 5.62 16.32 1.63
C VAL A 110 4.41 17.10 2.11
N SER A 111 3.65 17.65 1.18
CA SER A 111 2.36 18.29 1.46
C SER A 111 1.36 18.02 0.37
N THR A 112 0.09 18.05 0.75
CA THR A 112 -1.04 17.95 -0.18
C THR A 112 -2.13 18.93 0.21
N GLY A 113 -2.85 19.42 -0.79
CA GLY A 113 -4.12 20.12 -0.61
C GLY A 113 -5.28 19.16 -0.30
N ALA A 114 -6.49 19.64 -0.56
CA ALA A 114 -7.71 18.89 -0.30
C ALA A 114 -7.77 17.60 -1.12
N GLY A 115 -8.34 16.56 -0.53
CA GLY A 115 -8.51 15.27 -1.20
C GLY A 115 -9.85 14.64 -0.90
N THR A 116 -10.32 13.81 -1.83
CA THR A 116 -11.54 13.03 -1.69
C THR A 116 -11.30 11.61 -2.19
N ALA A 117 -11.91 10.62 -1.54
CA ALA A 117 -11.95 9.26 -2.03
C ALA A 117 -13.35 8.67 -1.91
N THR A 118 -13.69 7.75 -2.82
CA THR A 118 -14.92 6.96 -2.78
C THR A 118 -14.58 5.49 -2.98
N MET A 119 -15.37 4.62 -2.37
CA MET A 119 -15.28 3.19 -2.56
C MET A 119 -16.68 2.57 -2.57
N ASN A 120 -16.90 1.62 -3.47
CA ASN A 120 -18.12 0.82 -3.52
C ASN A 120 -17.74 -0.64 -3.64
N ALA A 121 -18.46 -1.52 -2.94
CA ALA A 121 -18.22 -2.94 -2.97
C ALA A 121 -19.51 -3.76 -2.95
N THR A 122 -19.46 -4.92 -3.60
CA THR A 122 -20.58 -5.86 -3.74
C THR A 122 -20.11 -7.29 -3.59
N GLN A 123 -21.04 -8.20 -3.30
CA GLN A 123 -20.74 -9.63 -3.33
C GLN A 123 -20.28 -10.07 -4.73
N ALA A 124 -19.16 -10.78 -4.80
CA ALA A 124 -18.66 -11.37 -6.04
C ALA A 124 -19.43 -12.67 -6.38
N ALA A 125 -19.62 -12.94 -7.66
CA ALA A 125 -20.35 -14.14 -8.13
C ALA A 125 -19.71 -15.45 -7.66
N ASN A 126 -18.38 -15.49 -7.55
CA ASN A 126 -17.60 -16.65 -7.11
C ASN A 126 -17.25 -16.61 -5.61
N GLY A 127 -18.01 -15.82 -4.84
CA GLY A 127 -17.75 -15.53 -3.43
C GLY A 127 -16.63 -14.51 -3.22
N GLY A 128 -16.63 -13.90 -2.03
CA GLY A 128 -15.79 -12.74 -1.73
C GLY A 128 -16.46 -11.43 -2.15
N VAL A 129 -15.65 -10.39 -2.31
CA VAL A 129 -16.10 -9.01 -2.51
C VAL A 129 -15.43 -8.41 -3.74
N ASP A 130 -16.25 -7.88 -4.65
CA ASP A 130 -15.81 -7.02 -5.73
C ASP A 130 -15.83 -5.58 -5.24
N PHE A 131 -14.81 -4.78 -5.55
CA PHE A 131 -14.79 -3.37 -5.19
C PHE A 131 -14.25 -2.47 -6.30
N THR A 132 -14.63 -1.20 -6.21
CA THR A 132 -14.07 -0.09 -6.98
C THR A 132 -13.77 1.05 -6.02
N ALA A 133 -12.63 1.70 -6.19
CA ALA A 133 -12.21 2.84 -5.39
C ALA A 133 -11.56 3.90 -6.27
N THR A 134 -11.84 5.16 -5.96
CA THR A 134 -11.24 6.32 -6.63
C THR A 134 -10.80 7.32 -5.58
N GLN A 135 -9.70 8.02 -5.84
CA GLN A 135 -9.18 9.08 -5.00
C GLN A 135 -8.57 10.17 -5.84
N THR A 136 -8.77 11.42 -5.42
CA THR A 136 -8.12 12.60 -6.00
C THR A 136 -7.58 13.46 -4.87
N ILE A 137 -6.39 13.99 -5.04
CA ILE A 137 -5.70 14.87 -4.11
C ILE A 137 -5.17 16.07 -4.89
N ALA A 138 -5.44 17.27 -4.40
CA ALA A 138 -4.94 18.52 -4.97
C ALA A 138 -3.53 18.85 -4.46
N ASP A 139 -2.83 19.69 -5.22
CA ASP A 139 -1.63 20.42 -4.79
C ASP A 139 -0.58 19.55 -4.09
N PHE A 140 -0.21 18.43 -4.73
CA PHE A 140 0.90 17.61 -4.26
C PHE A 140 2.20 18.38 -4.40
N ALA A 141 2.98 18.43 -3.32
CA ALA A 141 4.34 18.97 -3.33
C ALA A 141 5.25 18.15 -2.42
N GLU A 142 6.42 17.79 -2.92
CA GLU A 142 7.48 17.12 -2.17
C GLU A 142 8.78 17.90 -2.36
N THR A 143 9.35 18.38 -1.26
CA THR A 143 10.67 19.02 -1.23
C THR A 143 11.64 18.05 -0.59
N LEU A 144 12.71 17.70 -1.29
CA LEU A 144 13.82 16.91 -0.78
C LEU A 144 15.06 17.80 -0.69
N ASP A 145 15.77 17.70 0.43
CA ASP A 145 17.07 18.32 0.65
C ASP A 145 18.07 17.21 0.97
N PHE A 146 18.83 16.81 -0.05
CA PHE A 146 19.94 15.89 0.10
C PHE A 146 21.19 16.65 0.52
N ASP A 147 21.76 16.27 1.65
CA ASP A 147 23.01 16.79 2.20
C ASP A 147 23.85 15.59 2.66
N ASP A 148 24.59 15.00 1.72
CA ASP A 148 25.47 13.86 2.03
C ASP A 148 26.84 14.37 2.49
N PRO A 149 27.16 14.28 3.80
CA PRO A 149 28.43 14.75 4.33
C PRO A 149 29.63 13.92 3.85
N LYS A 150 29.43 12.68 3.37
CA LYS A 150 30.51 11.79 2.91
C LYS A 150 30.99 12.19 1.51
N SER A 151 30.07 12.53 0.60
CA SER A 151 30.40 12.99 -0.76
C SER A 151 30.50 14.52 -0.89
N GLY A 152 29.96 15.27 0.07
CA GLY A 152 29.80 16.73 -0.02
C GLY A 152 28.69 17.16 -0.98
N LEU A 153 27.89 16.21 -1.48
CA LEU A 153 26.79 16.49 -2.39
C LEU A 153 25.66 17.21 -1.65
N LYS A 154 25.29 18.39 -2.17
CA LYS A 154 24.08 19.11 -1.78
C LYS A 154 23.18 19.27 -2.98
N PHE A 155 22.01 18.65 -2.93
CA PHE A 155 21.10 18.61 -4.07
C PHE A 155 19.65 18.74 -3.61
N PRO A 156 19.13 19.97 -3.47
CA PRO A 156 17.70 20.16 -3.22
C PRO A 156 16.89 19.83 -4.47
N LEU A 157 15.72 19.24 -4.28
CA LEU A 157 14.75 18.91 -5.33
C LEU A 157 13.35 19.30 -4.85
N THR A 158 12.51 19.85 -5.72
CA THR A 158 11.09 20.04 -5.41
C THR A 158 10.24 19.49 -6.52
N ILE A 159 9.37 18.55 -6.20
CA ILE A 159 8.41 17.92 -7.10
C ILE A 159 7.04 18.49 -6.78
N LYS A 160 6.29 18.94 -7.79
CA LYS A 160 4.92 19.44 -7.63
C LYS A 160 4.01 18.86 -8.69
N SER A 161 2.75 18.70 -8.33
CA SER A 161 1.66 18.37 -9.25
C SER A 161 0.34 18.93 -8.71
N PRO A 162 -0.45 19.66 -9.51
CA PRO A 162 -1.76 20.16 -9.07
C PRO A 162 -2.77 19.05 -8.76
N GLU A 163 -2.60 17.85 -9.31
CA GLU A 163 -3.56 16.76 -9.14
C GLU A 163 -2.85 15.40 -9.11
N LEU A 164 -3.12 14.65 -8.06
CA LEU A 164 -2.80 13.24 -7.91
C LEU A 164 -4.12 12.46 -7.92
N SER A 165 -4.20 11.43 -8.75
CA SER A 165 -5.36 10.55 -8.88
C SER A 165 -4.98 9.09 -8.64
N VAL A 166 -5.87 8.34 -8.02
CA VAL A 166 -5.75 6.89 -7.82
C VAL A 166 -7.07 6.24 -8.20
N ASN A 167 -7.01 5.16 -8.96
CA ASN A 167 -8.15 4.27 -9.18
C ASN A 167 -7.73 2.86 -8.81
N ALA A 168 -8.62 2.11 -8.16
CA ALA A 168 -8.39 0.71 -7.85
C ALA A 168 -9.68 -0.09 -8.06
N THR A 169 -9.54 -1.31 -8.54
CA THR A 169 -10.63 -2.28 -8.62
C THR A 169 -10.14 -3.62 -8.11
N GLY A 170 -10.98 -4.33 -7.37
CA GLY A 170 -10.70 -5.69 -6.96
C GLY A 170 -11.85 -6.62 -7.28
N LYS A 171 -11.52 -7.87 -7.58
CA LYS A 171 -12.45 -8.95 -7.88
C LYS A 171 -12.26 -10.08 -6.88
N GLY A 172 -13.36 -10.58 -6.31
CA GLY A 172 -13.38 -11.76 -5.46
C GLY A 172 -12.48 -11.69 -4.23
N MET A 173 -12.33 -10.53 -3.60
CA MET A 173 -11.53 -10.35 -2.38
C MET A 173 -12.06 -11.26 -1.24
N ARG A 174 -11.19 -12.07 -0.64
CA ARG A 174 -11.56 -13.06 0.38
C ARG A 174 -11.59 -12.47 1.81
N THR A 175 -12.38 -11.42 2.00
CA THR A 175 -12.48 -10.62 3.24
C THR A 175 -12.80 -11.46 4.49
N LYS A 176 -13.78 -12.37 4.41
CA LYS A 176 -14.14 -13.28 5.51
C LYS A 176 -12.97 -14.21 5.91
N PRO A 177 -12.38 -15.00 4.99
CA PRO A 177 -11.19 -15.78 5.32
C PRO A 177 -10.03 -14.98 5.92
N PHE A 178 -9.83 -13.72 5.50
CA PHE A 178 -8.84 -12.85 6.13
C PHE A 178 -9.19 -12.50 7.58
N LEU A 179 -10.46 -12.22 7.88
CA LEU A 179 -10.90 -12.01 9.26
C LEU A 179 -10.77 -13.28 10.11
N ASP A 180 -11.01 -14.46 9.54
CA ASP A 180 -10.82 -15.72 10.25
C ASP A 180 -9.33 -15.97 10.61
N LEU A 181 -8.41 -15.62 9.70
CA LEU A 181 -6.97 -15.64 9.98
C LEU A 181 -6.58 -14.65 11.08
N LEU A 182 -7.14 -13.44 11.07
CA LEU A 182 -6.92 -12.45 12.12
C LEU A 182 -7.46 -12.94 13.47
N ALA A 183 -8.67 -13.48 13.50
CA ALA A 183 -9.27 -14.05 14.71
C ALA A 183 -8.41 -15.22 15.25
N PHE A 184 -7.88 -16.05 14.36
CA PHE A 184 -6.94 -17.10 14.74
C PHE A 184 -5.66 -16.54 15.36
N ALA A 185 -5.05 -15.51 14.77
CA ALA A 185 -3.84 -14.89 15.32
C ALA A 185 -4.09 -14.30 16.72
N VAL A 186 -5.21 -13.61 16.91
CA VAL A 186 -5.61 -13.06 18.22
C VAL A 186 -5.82 -14.16 19.26
N ALA A 187 -6.43 -15.29 18.88
CA ALA A 187 -6.64 -16.41 19.79
C ALA A 187 -5.37 -17.23 20.11
N ASN A 188 -4.32 -17.08 19.29
CA ASN A 188 -3.08 -17.86 19.35
C ASN A 188 -1.84 -16.95 19.47
N GLU A 189 -1.90 -16.00 20.40
CA GLU A 189 -0.88 -14.95 20.59
C GLU A 189 0.51 -15.45 21.00
N ASP A 190 0.61 -16.65 21.56
CA ASP A 190 1.87 -17.26 21.99
C ASP A 190 2.28 -18.46 21.13
N GLU A 191 3.60 -18.68 21.05
CA GLU A 191 4.22 -19.70 20.19
C GLU A 191 3.70 -21.12 20.50
N ALA A 192 3.43 -21.45 21.76
CA ALA A 192 2.98 -22.78 22.14
C ALA A 192 1.56 -23.05 21.60
N LYS A 193 0.64 -22.10 21.74
CA LYS A 193 -0.71 -22.19 21.17
C LYS A 193 -0.66 -22.23 19.64
N LEU A 194 0.17 -21.40 19.02
CA LEU A 194 0.33 -21.37 17.57
C LEU A 194 0.78 -22.72 17.01
N LYS A 195 1.80 -23.34 17.63
CA LYS A 195 2.28 -24.68 17.26
C LYS A 195 1.22 -25.75 17.49
N ALA A 196 0.53 -25.71 18.63
CA ALA A 196 -0.54 -26.66 18.95
C ALA A 196 -1.69 -26.60 17.94
N ASN A 197 -2.00 -25.40 17.43
CA ASN A 197 -3.11 -25.15 16.50
C ASN A 197 -2.66 -25.00 15.03
N GLN A 198 -1.46 -25.48 14.68
CA GLN A 198 -0.93 -25.42 13.32
C GLN A 198 -1.88 -26.02 12.26
N ALA A 199 -2.57 -27.11 12.56
CA ALA A 199 -3.50 -27.74 11.62
C ALA A 199 -4.66 -26.79 11.24
N GLN A 200 -5.17 -26.05 12.22
CA GLN A 200 -6.19 -25.02 11.99
C GLN A 200 -5.62 -23.86 11.17
N LEU A 201 -4.39 -23.40 11.47
CA LEU A 201 -3.72 -22.36 10.69
C LEU A 201 -3.61 -22.76 9.20
N LYS A 202 -3.15 -23.98 8.91
CA LYS A 202 -3.05 -24.48 7.54
C LYS A 202 -4.40 -24.49 6.82
N SER A 203 -5.45 -24.95 7.49
CA SER A 203 -6.81 -24.94 6.96
C SER A 203 -7.29 -23.52 6.62
N LEU A 204 -7.06 -22.56 7.50
CA LEU A 204 -7.43 -21.15 7.30
C LEU A 204 -6.63 -20.51 6.15
N LEU A 205 -5.33 -20.80 6.04
CA LEU A 205 -4.49 -20.33 4.95
C LEU A 205 -4.98 -20.86 3.59
N LEU A 206 -5.36 -22.15 3.53
CA LEU A 206 -5.93 -22.75 2.32
C LEU A 206 -7.30 -22.15 1.97
N ALA A 207 -8.15 -21.90 2.97
CA ALA A 207 -9.47 -21.29 2.78
C ALA A 207 -9.38 -19.81 2.31
N ALA A 208 -8.27 -19.13 2.59
CA ALA A 208 -8.04 -17.77 2.13
C ALA A 208 -7.65 -17.70 0.65
N LEU A 209 -7.13 -18.77 0.05
CA LEU A 209 -6.78 -18.78 -1.38
C LEU A 209 -8.04 -18.60 -2.27
N PRO A 210 -7.95 -17.84 -3.38
CA PRO A 210 -6.76 -17.24 -3.99
C PRO A 210 -6.35 -15.86 -3.42
N LEU A 211 -6.86 -15.47 -2.25
CA LEU A 211 -6.80 -14.12 -1.63
C LEU A 211 -7.70 -13.10 -2.34
N TRP A 212 -7.59 -13.05 -3.67
CA TRP A 212 -8.43 -12.30 -4.60
C TRP A 212 -8.38 -12.97 -5.96
N GLU A 213 -9.30 -12.61 -6.86
CA GLU A 213 -9.24 -13.08 -8.24
C GLU A 213 -8.32 -12.17 -9.06
N ARG A 214 -8.59 -10.86 -9.02
CA ARG A 214 -7.79 -9.84 -9.70
C ARG A 214 -7.86 -8.52 -8.96
N ILE A 215 -6.74 -7.82 -8.87
CA ILE A 215 -6.69 -6.42 -8.46
C ILE A 215 -6.04 -5.64 -9.59
N ASP A 216 -6.63 -4.51 -9.94
CA ASP A 216 -6.04 -3.51 -10.82
C ASP A 216 -5.98 -2.19 -10.07
N GLY A 217 -4.94 -1.42 -10.32
CA GLY A 217 -4.82 -0.07 -9.80
C GLY A 217 -4.03 0.83 -10.72
N SER A 218 -4.29 2.12 -10.61
CA SER A 218 -3.57 3.17 -11.33
C SER A 218 -3.34 4.35 -10.42
N TYR A 219 -2.21 5.00 -10.62
CA TYR A 219 -1.79 6.22 -9.98
C TYR A 219 -1.39 7.21 -11.08
N GLY A 220 -1.82 8.46 -10.99
CA GLY A 220 -1.53 9.47 -11.99
C GLY A 220 -1.31 10.84 -11.38
N LEU A 221 -0.31 11.56 -11.88
CA LEU A 221 -0.02 12.95 -11.60
C LEU A 221 -0.20 13.77 -12.89
N LYS A 222 -0.83 14.94 -12.78
CA LYS A 222 -0.95 15.91 -13.88
C LYS A 222 0.07 17.02 -13.73
N ASP A 223 0.53 17.58 -14.85
CA ASP A 223 1.36 18.79 -14.90
C ASP A 223 2.50 18.75 -13.87
N VAL A 224 3.26 17.65 -13.89
CA VAL A 224 4.37 17.44 -12.96
C VAL A 224 5.48 18.42 -13.29
N SER A 225 5.94 19.14 -12.27
CA SER A 225 7.13 19.99 -12.34
C SER A 225 8.16 19.54 -11.32
N VAL A 226 9.41 19.48 -11.75
CA VAL A 226 10.54 19.15 -10.89
C VAL A 226 11.55 20.29 -10.95
N GLU A 227 11.71 20.99 -9.83
CA GLU A 227 12.65 22.10 -9.66
C GLU A 227 13.96 21.56 -9.04
N SER A 228 15.09 21.82 -9.69
CA SER A 228 16.41 21.37 -9.23
C SER A 228 17.50 22.41 -9.55
N PRO A 229 18.70 22.34 -8.91
CA PRO A 229 19.83 23.22 -9.23
C PRO A 229 20.29 23.16 -10.69
N VAL A 230 20.01 22.07 -11.40
CA VAL A 230 20.43 21.88 -12.81
C VAL A 230 19.37 22.34 -13.81
N GLY A 231 18.18 22.72 -13.34
CA GLY A 231 17.08 23.25 -14.14
C GLY A 231 15.72 22.63 -13.80
N HIS A 232 14.71 23.00 -14.58
CA HIS A 232 13.34 22.52 -14.46
C HIS A 232 13.08 21.35 -15.40
N PHE A 233 12.61 20.25 -14.86
CA PHE A 233 12.04 19.14 -15.62
C PHE A 233 10.52 19.14 -15.47
N GLY A 234 9.82 18.51 -16.39
CA GLY A 234 8.38 18.36 -16.26
C GLY A 234 7.78 17.28 -17.13
N ALA A 235 6.51 17.00 -16.91
CA ALA A 235 5.69 16.11 -17.69
C ALA A 235 4.22 16.55 -17.60
N ALA A 236 3.49 16.53 -18.70
CA ALA A 236 2.05 16.82 -18.69
C ALA A 236 1.26 15.72 -17.93
N GLU A 237 1.72 14.47 -18.04
CA GLU A 237 1.14 13.33 -17.35
C GLU A 237 2.27 12.40 -16.91
N LEU A 238 2.26 11.97 -15.64
CA LEU A 238 3.04 10.83 -15.17
C LEU A 238 2.06 9.84 -14.53
N GLY A 239 2.13 8.57 -14.91
CA GLY A 239 1.24 7.57 -14.36
C GLY A 239 1.88 6.20 -14.26
N THR A 240 1.41 5.42 -13.31
CA THR A 240 1.69 4.00 -13.20
C THR A 240 0.40 3.23 -13.10
N SER A 241 0.35 2.04 -13.67
CA SER A 241 -0.74 1.10 -13.42
C SER A 241 -0.19 -0.26 -13.08
N PHE A 242 -0.84 -0.95 -12.17
CA PHE A 242 -0.55 -2.33 -11.83
C PHE A 242 -1.81 -3.17 -12.01
N GLY A 243 -1.62 -4.44 -12.32
CA GLY A 243 -2.66 -5.44 -12.21
C GLY A 243 -2.04 -6.77 -11.82
N SER A 244 -2.74 -7.53 -10.99
CA SER A 244 -2.29 -8.85 -10.58
C SER A 244 -3.48 -9.73 -10.33
N ASP A 245 -3.43 -10.94 -10.88
CA ASP A 245 -4.27 -12.02 -10.40
C ASP A 245 -3.82 -12.42 -8.99
N GLY A 246 -4.68 -13.10 -8.24
CA GLY A 246 -4.33 -13.65 -6.93
C GLY A 246 -3.44 -14.89 -7.02
N ILE A 247 -3.53 -15.73 -5.99
CA ILE A 247 -2.84 -17.01 -5.93
C ILE A 247 -3.54 -18.00 -6.88
N ALA A 248 -3.14 -18.00 -8.15
CA ALA A 248 -3.74 -18.78 -9.23
C ALA A 248 -2.73 -19.74 -9.88
N GLN A 249 -3.24 -20.74 -10.61
CA GLN A 249 -2.41 -21.71 -11.35
C GLN A 249 -1.84 -21.15 -12.66
N ASN A 250 -2.49 -20.12 -13.21
CA ASN A 250 -2.12 -19.46 -14.46
C ASN A 250 -2.30 -17.95 -14.31
N GLY A 251 -1.64 -17.38 -13.31
CA GLY A 251 -1.74 -15.96 -12.99
C GLY A 251 -0.93 -15.07 -13.93
N ALA A 252 -1.38 -13.84 -14.04
CA ALA A 252 -0.67 -12.74 -14.67
C ALA A 252 -0.44 -11.58 -13.70
N ILE A 253 0.67 -10.88 -13.91
CA ILE A 253 0.99 -9.59 -13.29
C ILE A 253 1.37 -8.61 -14.39
N ASN A 254 0.89 -7.38 -14.32
CA ASN A 254 1.21 -6.30 -15.23
C ASN A 254 1.56 -5.03 -14.48
N TYR A 255 2.53 -4.29 -15.00
CA TYR A 255 2.96 -3.01 -14.49
C TYR A 255 3.29 -2.09 -15.66
N THR A 256 2.67 -0.92 -15.72
CA THR A 256 2.87 0.05 -16.78
C THR A 256 3.38 1.35 -16.18
N ILE A 257 4.35 1.96 -16.85
CA ILE A 257 4.83 3.32 -16.58
C ILE A 257 4.51 4.15 -17.81
N LYS A 258 3.82 5.27 -17.60
CA LYS A 258 3.49 6.24 -18.64
C LYS A 258 4.00 7.62 -18.25
N ALA A 259 4.67 8.28 -19.17
CA ALA A 259 5.01 9.69 -19.10
C ALA A 259 4.67 10.34 -20.43
N ALA A 260 4.03 11.50 -20.41
CA ALA A 260 3.70 12.25 -21.62
C ALA A 260 4.09 13.73 -21.48
N GLY A 261 4.46 14.35 -22.58
CA GLY A 261 4.87 15.75 -22.62
C GLY A 261 6.11 16.04 -21.76
N LEU A 262 7.10 15.16 -21.80
CA LEU A 262 8.36 15.30 -21.07
C LEU A 262 9.12 16.56 -21.49
N THR A 263 9.60 17.32 -20.50
CA THR A 263 10.45 18.50 -20.71
C THR A 263 11.74 18.37 -19.90
N ILE A 264 12.85 18.75 -20.53
CA ILE A 264 14.20 18.67 -19.97
C ILE A 264 14.85 20.05 -20.12
N PRO A 265 15.67 20.50 -19.14
CA PRO A 265 16.40 21.75 -19.23
C PRO A 265 17.28 21.81 -20.50
N PRO A 266 17.20 22.90 -21.31
CA PRO A 266 17.92 22.98 -22.58
C PRO A 266 19.44 23.01 -22.42
N ASN A 267 19.94 23.41 -21.24
CA ASN A 267 21.37 23.41 -20.91
C ASN A 267 21.95 22.01 -20.64
N LEU A 268 21.11 20.98 -20.48
CA LEU A 268 21.56 19.61 -20.21
C LEU A 268 21.76 18.77 -21.48
N VAL A 269 21.28 19.26 -22.63
CA VAL A 269 21.33 18.53 -23.90
C VAL A 269 22.00 19.41 -24.94
N PRO A 270 23.04 18.92 -25.65
CA PRO A 270 23.60 19.65 -26.78
C PRO A 270 22.51 20.00 -27.81
N ALA A 271 22.66 21.12 -28.53
CA ALA A 271 21.64 21.57 -29.47
C ALA A 271 21.22 20.52 -30.53
N TRP A 272 22.14 19.63 -30.91
CA TRP A 272 21.86 18.53 -31.83
C TRP A 272 21.02 17.40 -31.20
N GLY A 273 21.06 17.24 -29.88
CA GLY A 273 20.40 16.16 -29.16
C GLY A 273 18.94 16.44 -28.81
N THR A 274 18.49 17.70 -28.85
CA THR A 274 17.12 18.10 -28.47
C THR A 274 16.05 17.40 -29.32
N ALA A 275 16.30 17.21 -30.62
CA ALA A 275 15.38 16.52 -31.53
C ALA A 275 15.29 15.00 -31.30
N LEU A 276 16.19 14.43 -30.50
CA LEU A 276 16.25 13.00 -30.19
C LEU A 276 15.64 12.67 -28.82
N LEU A 277 15.22 13.68 -28.05
CA LEU A 277 14.63 13.47 -26.73
C LEU A 277 13.20 12.90 -26.88
N PRO A 278 12.86 11.83 -26.14
CA PRO A 278 11.49 11.33 -26.12
C PRO A 278 10.57 12.35 -25.46
N THR A 279 9.46 12.66 -26.12
CA THR A 279 8.36 13.43 -25.51
C THR A 279 7.46 12.55 -24.66
N ASP A 280 7.42 11.25 -24.95
CA ASP A 280 6.51 10.28 -24.36
C ASP A 280 7.27 8.99 -24.06
N ILE A 281 6.94 8.37 -22.94
CA ILE A 281 7.44 7.07 -22.51
C ILE A 281 6.24 6.23 -22.14
N ASN A 282 6.11 5.04 -22.73
CA ASN A 282 5.14 4.05 -22.33
C ASN A 282 5.82 2.68 -22.27
N LEU A 283 6.01 2.19 -21.06
CA LEU A 283 6.70 0.93 -20.79
C LEU A 283 5.74 0.01 -20.06
N ASN A 284 5.54 -1.19 -20.60
CA ASN A 284 4.76 -2.23 -19.98
C ASN A 284 5.64 -3.43 -19.64
N PHE A 285 5.52 -3.88 -18.41
CA PHE A 285 6.21 -5.03 -17.85
C PHE A 285 5.17 -6.01 -17.33
N GLY A 286 5.47 -7.30 -17.38
CA GLY A 286 4.57 -8.27 -16.80
C GLY A 286 5.10 -9.68 -16.73
N GLY A 287 4.31 -10.53 -16.11
CA GLY A 287 4.51 -11.95 -16.06
C GLY A 287 3.21 -12.65 -16.44
N ALA A 288 3.33 -13.79 -17.11
CA ALA A 288 2.22 -14.68 -17.42
C ALA A 288 2.61 -16.13 -17.15
N ASN A 289 1.61 -17.02 -17.06
CA ASN A 289 1.79 -18.43 -16.73
C ASN A 289 2.47 -18.66 -15.37
N ILE A 290 2.11 -17.83 -14.38
CA ILE A 290 2.66 -17.93 -13.02
C ILE A 290 1.74 -18.84 -12.19
N ASP A 291 2.26 -19.99 -11.75
CA ASP A 291 1.52 -20.96 -10.91
C ASP A 291 1.79 -20.72 -9.42
N LEU A 292 1.19 -19.68 -8.84
CA LEU A 292 1.32 -19.40 -7.41
C LEU A 292 0.46 -20.34 -6.55
N ASP A 293 -0.64 -20.86 -7.10
CA ASP A 293 -1.55 -21.78 -6.39
C ASP A 293 -0.85 -23.06 -5.93
N SER A 294 -0.15 -23.74 -6.85
CA SER A 294 0.56 -24.97 -6.51
C SER A 294 1.67 -24.71 -5.49
N MET A 295 2.36 -23.56 -5.60
CA MET A 295 3.45 -23.18 -4.69
C MET A 295 2.93 -22.86 -3.29
N ALA A 296 1.86 -22.08 -3.20
CA ALA A 296 1.25 -21.73 -1.93
C ALA A 296 0.72 -22.97 -1.21
N LYS A 297 -0.02 -23.84 -1.91
CA LYS A 297 -0.52 -25.10 -1.34
C LYS A 297 0.61 -25.99 -0.85
N LYS A 298 1.65 -26.19 -1.66
CA LYS A 298 2.83 -26.98 -1.28
C LYS A 298 3.52 -26.39 -0.05
N ALA A 299 3.69 -25.06 0.02
CA ALA A 299 4.28 -24.39 1.19
C ALA A 299 3.42 -24.56 2.43
N ILE A 300 2.10 -24.34 2.33
CA ILE A 300 1.15 -24.47 3.44
C ILE A 300 1.13 -25.91 3.97
N GLU A 301 1.14 -26.89 3.07
CA GLU A 301 1.18 -28.31 3.44
C GLU A 301 2.51 -28.69 4.09
N THR A 302 3.63 -28.16 3.59
CA THR A 302 4.98 -28.59 3.98
C THR A 302 5.46 -27.97 5.29
N PHE A 303 5.12 -26.70 5.60
CA PHE A 303 5.68 -26.06 6.79
C PHE A 303 5.29 -26.79 8.08
N ASP A 304 6.22 -26.91 9.02
CA ASP A 304 5.96 -27.44 10.35
C ASP A 304 6.67 -26.59 11.39
N LEU A 305 5.89 -25.81 12.14
CA LEU A 305 6.31 -24.92 13.22
C LEU A 305 6.98 -25.67 14.38
N ASN A 306 6.88 -26.99 14.44
CA ASN A 306 7.64 -27.79 15.40
C ASN A 306 9.12 -27.97 15.01
N ASN A 307 9.47 -27.68 13.75
CA ASN A 307 10.84 -27.72 13.26
C ASN A 307 11.44 -26.31 13.19
N ASN A 308 12.77 -26.23 13.29
CA ASN A 308 13.52 -25.00 13.09
C ASN A 308 14.71 -25.26 12.14
N PRO A 309 14.68 -24.78 10.88
CA PRO A 309 13.62 -23.97 10.27
C PRO A 309 12.30 -24.75 10.05
N PRO A 310 11.13 -24.08 9.98
CA PRO A 310 9.84 -24.73 9.75
C PRO A 310 9.67 -25.38 8.38
N LEU A 311 10.51 -25.00 7.41
CA LEU A 311 10.53 -25.61 6.07
C LEU A 311 11.82 -26.43 5.91
N PRO A 312 11.78 -27.56 5.19
CA PRO A 312 12.97 -28.32 4.84
C PRO A 312 14.02 -27.47 4.11
N ALA A 313 15.30 -27.77 4.32
CA ALA A 313 16.40 -27.00 3.75
C ALA A 313 16.41 -26.99 2.21
N ASP A 314 15.90 -28.05 1.58
CA ASP A 314 15.82 -28.22 0.13
C ASP A 314 14.51 -27.67 -0.47
N PHE A 315 13.58 -27.20 0.35
CA PHE A 315 12.27 -26.74 -0.11
C PHE A 315 12.35 -25.60 -1.14
N GLY A 316 13.28 -24.67 -0.95
CA GLY A 316 13.50 -23.56 -1.89
C GLY A 316 13.91 -24.02 -3.28
N ASP A 317 14.79 -25.03 -3.36
CA ASP A 317 15.22 -25.61 -4.64
C ASP A 317 14.07 -26.35 -5.33
N GLN A 318 13.24 -27.06 -4.56
CA GLN A 318 12.05 -27.73 -5.09
C GLN A 318 11.03 -26.74 -5.66
N ILE A 319 10.71 -25.66 -4.93
CA ILE A 319 9.77 -24.64 -5.40
C ILE A 319 10.29 -23.95 -6.65
N LYS A 320 11.60 -23.65 -6.71
CA LYS A 320 12.22 -23.08 -7.90
C LYS A 320 12.12 -24.03 -9.11
N ALA A 321 12.39 -25.32 -8.90
CA ALA A 321 12.27 -26.31 -9.97
C ALA A 321 10.82 -26.38 -10.48
N ASP A 322 9.84 -26.50 -9.58
CA ASP A 322 8.41 -26.53 -9.91
C ASP A 322 8.00 -25.26 -10.67
N PHE A 323 8.43 -24.08 -10.21
CA PHE A 323 8.18 -22.80 -10.89
C PHE A 323 8.69 -22.80 -12.32
N MET A 324 9.90 -23.26 -12.56
CA MET A 324 10.48 -23.28 -13.91
C MET A 324 9.82 -24.32 -14.83
N THR A 325 9.32 -25.44 -14.30
CA THR A 325 8.60 -26.45 -15.12
C THR A 325 7.29 -25.91 -15.72
N LYS A 326 6.68 -24.90 -15.08
CA LYS A 326 5.43 -24.27 -15.52
C LYS A 326 5.63 -23.21 -16.61
N THR A 327 6.86 -23.01 -17.06
CA THR A 327 7.22 -22.09 -18.16
C THR A 327 6.67 -20.66 -17.97
N PRO A 328 6.97 -20.01 -16.84
CA PRO A 328 6.57 -18.63 -16.60
C PRO A 328 7.21 -17.72 -17.65
N LYS A 329 6.44 -16.75 -18.12
CA LYS A 329 6.85 -15.83 -19.19
C LYS A 329 7.03 -14.45 -18.64
N PHE A 330 8.16 -13.83 -18.94
CA PHE A 330 8.37 -12.40 -18.73
C PHE A 330 7.96 -11.62 -19.98
N ILE A 331 7.25 -10.52 -19.79
CA ILE A 331 6.70 -9.68 -20.85
C ILE A 331 7.29 -8.29 -20.71
N ILE A 332 7.89 -7.78 -21.79
CA ILE A 332 8.24 -6.36 -21.94
C ILE A 332 7.60 -5.87 -23.23
N GLY A 333 6.94 -4.72 -23.17
CA GLY A 333 6.38 -4.03 -24.33
C GLY A 333 6.53 -2.52 -24.22
N HIS A 334 6.44 -1.85 -25.37
CA HIS A 334 6.30 -0.41 -25.48
C HIS A 334 5.28 -0.13 -26.59
N SER A 335 4.63 1.04 -26.54
CA SER A 335 3.67 1.49 -27.55
C SER A 335 3.78 2.99 -27.76
#